data_AF-A0A2U1BEE9-F1
#
_entry.id   AF-A0A2U1BEE9-F1
#
_cell.length_a   1.000
_cell.length_b   1.000
_cell.length_c   1.000
_cell.angle_alpha   90.00
_cell.angle_beta   90.00
_cell.angle_gamma   90.00
#
_symmetry.space_group_name_H-M   'P 1'
#
loop_
_entity.id
_entity.type
_entity.pdbx_description
1 polymer ?
#
loop_
_entity_poly.entity_id
_entity_poly.type
_entity_poly.pdbx_seq_one_letter_code
_entity_poly.pdbx_strand_id
1 'polypeptide(L)'
;MVRHSILCEYTIGTSAWDSLSKNDYIAIAEWIAANCEPVLKKYVSCTITVDFNNGGESEYSIEDFSRYFSSKTPYRQIGIGLYSGDLCLTCTIYCRDTNRHIYAAGSGLTLPELEDLADNLKQYVEQLYKRHESQEIPVAPVSEIQNYGQDEPNKAHSTESQSDTGKKFYKNPVFWAAAIVIVTVLLWAIDRFILGK
;
A
#
# COMPACT_ATOMS: atom_id res chain seq x y z
N MET A 1 -8.98 -10.52 28.18
CA MET A 1 -8.77 -9.19 27.59
C MET A 1 -9.43 -9.19 26.22
N VAL A 2 -10.28 -8.21 25.91
CA VAL A 2 -10.95 -8.14 24.59
C VAL A 2 -9.95 -7.55 23.61
N ARG A 3 -9.80 -8.17 22.44
CA ARG A 3 -8.99 -7.63 21.35
C ARG A 3 -9.91 -6.93 20.37
N HIS A 4 -9.63 -5.66 20.11
CA HIS A 4 -10.34 -4.87 19.12
C HIS A 4 -9.53 -4.81 17.83
N SER A 5 -10.20 -4.68 16.69
CA SER A 5 -9.56 -4.59 15.38
C SER A 5 -10.40 -3.74 14.43
N ILE A 6 -9.72 -2.92 13.64
CA ILE A 6 -10.33 -2.02 12.66
C ILE A 6 -9.52 -2.12 11.37
N LEU A 7 -10.23 -2.08 10.25
CA LEU A 7 -9.68 -1.95 8.93
C LEU A 7 -10.32 -0.72 8.27
N CYS A 8 -9.52 0.29 7.93
CA CYS A 8 -10.01 1.48 7.25
C CYS A 8 -9.28 1.69 5.93
N GLU A 9 -10.04 2.06 4.90
CA GLU A 9 -9.48 2.41 3.59
C GLU A 9 -9.12 3.90 3.54
N TYR A 10 -8.06 4.22 2.80
CA TYR A 10 -7.62 5.59 2.54
C TYR A 10 -7.51 5.87 1.04
N THR A 11 -7.71 7.13 0.66
CA THR A 11 -7.64 7.59 -0.74
C THR A 11 -6.32 8.29 -1.04
N ILE A 12 -5.84 8.19 -2.27
CA ILE A 12 -4.63 8.90 -2.71
C ILE A 12 -4.93 9.96 -3.77
N GLY A 13 -6.21 10.26 -4.00
CA GLY A 13 -6.65 11.22 -5.00
C GLY A 13 -6.21 10.84 -6.41
N THR A 14 -5.63 11.81 -7.12
CA THR A 14 -5.13 11.64 -8.50
C THR A 14 -3.65 11.24 -8.56
N SER A 15 -2.98 11.09 -7.41
CA SER A 15 -1.56 10.75 -7.37
C SER A 15 -1.30 9.35 -7.95
N ALA A 16 -0.07 9.13 -8.40
CA ALA A 16 0.37 7.79 -8.73
C ALA A 16 0.57 6.97 -7.45
N TRP A 17 0.39 5.64 -7.50
CA TRP A 17 0.61 4.80 -6.31
C TRP A 17 2.07 4.83 -5.85
N ASP A 18 3.00 5.03 -6.77
CA ASP A 18 4.44 5.12 -6.59
C ASP A 18 4.96 6.57 -6.47
N SER A 19 4.05 7.54 -6.22
CA SER A 19 4.45 8.94 -6.09
C SER A 19 5.23 9.25 -4.82
N LEU A 20 5.10 8.39 -3.79
CA LEU A 20 5.83 8.56 -2.53
C LEU A 20 7.32 8.28 -2.72
N SER A 21 8.14 9.18 -2.20
CA SER A 21 9.60 9.04 -2.16
C SER A 21 10.03 8.10 -1.04
N LYS A 22 11.30 7.67 -1.07
CA LYS A 22 11.93 6.93 0.03
C LYS A 22 11.70 7.60 1.40
N ASN A 23 11.82 8.92 1.45
CA ASN A 23 11.69 9.69 2.67
C ASN A 23 10.24 9.74 3.16
N ASP A 24 9.25 9.65 2.27
CA ASP A 24 7.84 9.59 2.66
C ASP A 24 7.52 8.26 3.35
N TYR A 25 8.03 7.13 2.84
CA TYR A 25 7.90 5.84 3.51
C TYR A 25 8.57 5.82 4.88
N ILE A 26 9.76 6.41 5.00
CA ILE A 26 10.45 6.56 6.29
C ILE A 26 9.61 7.44 7.24
N ALA A 27 9.05 8.54 6.76
CA ALA A 27 8.23 9.43 7.56
C ALA A 27 6.96 8.75 8.09
N ILE A 28 6.33 7.85 7.32
CA ILE A 28 5.22 7.02 7.79
C ILE A 28 5.68 6.08 8.92
N ALA A 29 6.84 5.43 8.77
CA ALA A 29 7.38 4.53 9.77
C ALA A 29 7.73 5.26 11.09
N GLU A 30 8.36 6.44 10.98
CA GLU A 30 8.65 7.32 12.11
C GLU A 30 7.38 7.83 12.79
N TRP A 31 6.36 8.19 12.01
CA TRP A 31 5.06 8.59 12.53
C TRP A 31 4.41 7.46 13.34
N ILE A 32 4.41 6.23 12.82
CA ILE A 32 3.87 5.05 13.51
C ILE A 32 4.63 4.81 14.81
N ALA A 33 5.97 4.84 14.78
CA ALA A 33 6.78 4.65 15.98
C ALA A 33 6.47 5.70 17.06
N ALA A 34 6.44 6.98 16.69
CA ALA A 34 6.23 8.09 17.62
C ALA A 34 4.82 8.10 18.25
N ASN A 35 3.78 7.73 17.49
CA ASN A 35 2.40 7.74 17.99
C ASN A 35 2.04 6.46 18.79
N CYS A 36 2.78 5.37 18.58
CA CYS A 36 2.57 4.12 19.33
C CYS A 36 3.47 3.99 20.58
N GLU A 37 4.60 4.69 20.65
CA GLU A 37 5.51 4.67 21.80
C GLU A 37 4.80 4.99 23.15
N PRO A 38 3.94 6.03 23.25
CA PRO A 38 3.22 6.33 24.49
C PRO A 38 2.29 5.21 24.95
N VAL A 39 1.74 4.44 24.00
CA VAL A 39 0.82 3.33 24.25
C VAL A 39 1.58 2.11 24.76
N LEU A 40 2.73 1.82 24.16
CA LEU A 40 3.47 0.57 24.39
C LEU A 40 4.44 0.63 25.55
N LYS A 41 4.79 1.83 26.04
CA LYS A 41 5.65 2.08 27.21
C LYS A 41 6.98 1.29 27.17
N LYS A 42 7.45 0.94 25.97
CA LYS A 42 8.65 0.17 25.67
C LYS A 42 9.18 0.63 24.31
N TYR A 43 10.47 0.41 24.07
CA TYR A 43 11.05 0.61 22.75
C TYR A 43 10.46 -0.42 21.79
N VAL A 44 9.73 0.04 20.77
CA VAL A 44 9.14 -0.82 19.76
C VAL A 44 9.65 -0.42 18.40
N SER A 45 10.24 -1.37 17.68
CA SER A 45 10.74 -1.15 16.33
C SER A 45 9.59 -1.19 15.33
N CYS A 46 9.41 -0.12 14.56
CA CYS A 46 8.60 -0.15 13.34
C CYS A 46 9.40 -0.88 12.25
N THR A 47 8.73 -1.73 11.48
CA THR A 47 9.32 -2.45 10.36
C THR A 47 8.64 -2.08 9.04
N ILE A 48 9.41 -2.20 7.96
CA ILE A 48 8.94 -1.97 6.60
C ILE A 48 9.05 -3.29 5.85
N THR A 49 7.92 -3.86 5.50
CA THR A 49 7.82 -5.06 4.67
C THR A 49 7.66 -4.67 3.21
N VAL A 50 8.37 -5.36 2.33
CA VAL A 50 8.21 -5.23 0.89
C VAL A 50 7.88 -6.59 0.29
N ASP A 51 6.85 -6.62 -0.55
CA ASP A 51 6.52 -7.77 -1.39
C ASP A 51 6.92 -7.43 -2.82
N PHE A 52 7.64 -8.33 -3.48
CA PHE A 52 8.14 -8.18 -4.83
C PHE A 52 7.20 -8.87 -5.83
N ASN A 53 7.16 -8.39 -7.07
CA ASN A 53 6.33 -9.02 -8.11
C ASN A 53 6.70 -10.48 -8.44
N ASN A 54 7.88 -10.95 -8.03
CA ASN A 54 8.30 -12.35 -8.16
C ASN A 54 7.81 -13.25 -7.00
N GLY A 55 7.04 -12.71 -6.05
CA GLY A 55 6.53 -13.40 -4.86
C GLY A 55 7.52 -13.52 -3.71
N GLY A 56 8.67 -12.83 -3.78
CA GLY A 56 9.58 -12.71 -2.65
C GLY A 56 9.10 -11.65 -1.66
N GLU A 57 9.35 -11.87 -0.37
CA GLU A 57 9.08 -10.89 0.68
C GLU A 57 10.39 -10.54 1.41
N SER A 58 10.52 -9.30 1.88
CA SER A 58 11.62 -8.89 2.74
C SER A 58 11.13 -7.90 3.78
N GLU A 59 11.69 -8.01 4.98
CA GLU A 59 11.41 -7.11 6.10
C GLU A 59 12.66 -6.32 6.42
N TYR A 60 12.49 -5.01 6.63
CA TYR A 60 13.57 -4.08 6.90
C TYR A 60 13.29 -3.27 8.16
N SER A 61 14.35 -2.98 8.91
CA SER A 61 14.36 -1.82 9.80
C SER A 61 14.26 -0.52 8.98
N ILE A 62 13.89 0.59 9.61
CA ILE A 62 13.88 1.92 8.95
C ILE A 62 15.27 2.24 8.36
N GLU A 63 16.32 1.93 9.10
CA GLU A 63 17.71 2.18 8.72
C GLU A 63 18.14 1.34 7.51
N ASP A 64 17.80 0.05 7.49
CA ASP A 64 18.11 -0.86 6.38
C ASP A 64 17.29 -0.48 5.14
N PHE A 65 16.01 -0.17 5.30
CA PHE A 65 15.16 0.27 4.20
C PHE A 65 15.74 1.51 3.52
N SER A 66 16.23 2.47 4.31
CA SER A 66 16.87 3.69 3.78
C SER A 66 18.08 3.38 2.89
N ARG A 67 18.81 2.29 3.16
CA ARG A 67 19.98 1.85 2.39
C ARG A 67 19.62 1.05 1.14
N TYR A 68 18.61 0.18 1.23
CA TYR A 68 18.30 -0.80 0.18
C TYR A 68 17.14 -0.40 -0.75
N PHE A 69 16.36 0.62 -0.40
CA PHE A 69 15.25 1.08 -1.23
C PHE A 69 15.72 1.61 -2.59
N SER A 70 15.00 1.25 -3.65
CA SER A 70 15.20 1.76 -5.01
C SER A 70 13.85 1.96 -5.69
N SER A 71 13.61 3.16 -6.21
CA SER A 71 12.38 3.49 -6.95
C SER A 71 12.24 2.73 -8.28
N LYS A 72 13.31 2.08 -8.75
CA LYS A 72 13.28 1.26 -9.97
C LYS A 72 12.88 -0.19 -9.70
N THR A 73 12.78 -0.60 -8.44
CA THR A 73 12.43 -1.96 -8.07
C THR A 73 10.93 -2.19 -8.29
N PRO A 74 10.52 -3.29 -8.94
CA PRO A 74 9.12 -3.60 -9.20
C PRO A 74 8.45 -4.20 -7.96
N TYR A 75 8.17 -3.34 -6.98
CA TYR A 75 7.41 -3.72 -5.78
C TYR A 75 5.95 -4.04 -6.13
N ARG A 76 5.41 -5.06 -5.47
CA ARG A 76 3.98 -5.40 -5.48
C ARG A 76 3.25 -4.66 -4.36
N GLN A 77 3.86 -4.60 -3.18
CA GLN A 77 3.31 -3.97 -2.00
C GLN A 77 4.45 -3.46 -1.12
N ILE A 78 4.20 -2.36 -0.43
CA ILE A 78 5.00 -1.90 0.70
C ILE A 78 4.07 -1.84 1.92
N GLY A 79 4.37 -2.63 2.94
CA GLY A 79 3.75 -2.56 4.24
C GLY A 79 4.66 -1.81 5.21
N ILE A 80 4.09 -0.92 6.01
CA ILE A 80 4.81 -0.22 7.07
C ILE A 80 4.02 -0.44 8.33
N GLY A 81 4.64 -1.00 9.36
CA GLY A 81 3.88 -1.31 10.55
C GLY A 81 4.70 -1.59 11.77
N LEU A 82 4.00 -1.53 12.88
CA LEU A 82 4.50 -1.88 14.18
C LEU A 82 3.70 -3.08 14.67
N TYR A 83 4.42 -4.10 15.15
CA TYR A 83 3.84 -5.31 15.71
C TYR A 83 4.38 -5.51 17.11
N SER A 84 3.48 -5.56 18.08
CA SER A 84 3.75 -5.90 19.47
C SER A 84 2.67 -6.85 19.98
N GLY A 85 2.90 -7.50 21.12
CA GLY A 85 1.90 -8.37 21.73
C GLY A 85 0.57 -7.66 22.03
N ASP A 86 0.62 -6.34 22.29
CA ASP A 86 -0.53 -5.55 22.73
C ASP A 86 -1.13 -4.64 21.64
N LEU A 87 -0.37 -4.36 20.58
CA LEU A 87 -0.76 -3.48 19.47
C LEU A 87 -0.14 -3.93 18.15
N CYS A 88 -0.96 -3.92 17.12
CA CYS A 88 -0.59 -4.04 15.72
C CYS A 88 -1.15 -2.82 15.00
N LEU A 89 -0.30 -2.02 14.37
CA LEU A 89 -0.71 -0.90 13.51
C LEU A 89 0.07 -1.00 12.20
N THR A 90 -0.65 -1.10 11.09
CA THR A 90 -0.04 -1.27 9.77
C THR A 90 -0.69 -0.33 8.77
N CYS A 91 0.14 0.22 7.88
CA CYS A 91 -0.23 0.94 6.68
C CYS A 91 0.22 0.12 5.48
N THR A 92 -0.73 -0.35 4.68
CA THR A 92 -0.45 -1.13 3.49
C THR A 92 -0.62 -0.29 2.23
N ILE A 93 0.40 -0.28 1.38
CA ILE A 93 0.43 0.42 0.10
C ILE A 93 0.59 -0.62 -1.01
N TYR A 94 -0.44 -0.79 -1.84
CA TYR A 94 -0.41 -1.73 -2.96
C TYR A 94 -0.08 -1.07 -4.30
N CYS A 95 0.57 -1.84 -5.17
CA CYS A 95 0.70 -1.54 -6.60
C CYS A 95 -0.59 -1.92 -7.34
N ARG A 96 -1.25 -0.91 -7.92
CA ARG A 96 -2.45 -0.94 -8.80
C ARG A 96 -3.67 -1.77 -8.34
N ASP A 97 -4.85 -1.23 -8.59
CA ASP A 97 -6.17 -1.91 -8.56
C ASP A 97 -6.55 -2.71 -7.30
N THR A 98 -5.95 -2.40 -6.15
CA THR A 98 -6.19 -3.08 -4.88
C THR A 98 -6.40 -2.10 -3.74
N ASN A 99 -7.23 -2.49 -2.76
CA ASN A 99 -7.66 -1.63 -1.67
C ASN A 99 -6.50 -1.33 -0.73
N ARG A 100 -6.19 -0.05 -0.61
CA ARG A 100 -5.18 0.47 0.32
C ARG A 100 -5.84 0.65 1.66
N HIS A 101 -5.20 0.12 2.69
CA HIS A 101 -5.82 0.07 4.00
C HIS A 101 -4.82 0.30 5.11
N ILE A 102 -5.36 0.81 6.20
CA ILE A 102 -4.73 0.83 7.50
C ILE A 102 -5.45 -0.21 8.35
N TYR A 103 -4.67 -1.03 9.04
CA TYR A 103 -5.16 -2.00 9.99
C TYR A 103 -4.62 -1.68 11.37
N ALA A 104 -5.52 -1.58 12.34
CA ALA A 104 -5.19 -1.35 13.74
C ALA A 104 -5.84 -2.43 14.59
N ALA A 105 -5.08 -3.10 15.44
CA ALA A 105 -5.62 -4.07 16.38
C ALA A 105 -4.85 -4.04 17.69
N GLY A 106 -5.55 -4.04 18.81
CA GLY A 106 -4.92 -3.99 20.13
C GLY A 106 -5.75 -4.66 21.21
N SER A 107 -5.07 -5.12 22.24
CA SER A 107 -5.67 -5.64 23.47
C SER A 107 -5.69 -4.59 24.58
N GLY A 108 -4.77 -3.62 24.54
CA GLY A 108 -4.57 -2.58 25.55
C GLY A 108 -5.26 -1.24 25.26
N LEU A 109 -5.93 -1.12 24.11
CA LEU A 109 -6.68 0.06 23.71
C LEU A 109 -8.17 -0.27 23.57
N THR A 110 -9.01 0.71 23.91
CA THR A 110 -10.44 0.69 23.60
C THR A 110 -10.65 0.81 22.10
N LEU A 111 -11.85 0.42 21.63
CA LEU A 111 -12.19 0.58 20.21
C LEU A 111 -12.07 2.03 19.72
N PRO A 112 -12.58 3.06 20.43
CA PRO A 112 -12.40 4.46 20.01
C PRO A 112 -10.95 4.90 19.92
N GLU A 113 -10.08 4.47 20.84
CA GLU A 113 -8.64 4.80 20.78
C GLU A 113 -7.96 4.17 19.56
N LEU A 114 -8.38 2.97 19.15
CA LEU A 114 -7.89 2.35 17.93
C LEU A 114 -8.45 3.03 16.67
N GLU A 115 -9.70 3.49 16.70
CA GLU A 115 -10.32 4.26 15.61
C GLU A 115 -9.57 5.57 15.40
N ASP A 116 -9.35 6.33 16.47
CA ASP A 116 -8.60 7.58 16.44
C ASP A 116 -7.17 7.37 15.91
N LEU A 117 -6.48 6.31 16.35
CA LEU A 117 -5.13 6.00 15.88
C LEU A 117 -5.09 5.66 14.38
N ALA A 118 -6.04 4.86 13.91
CA ALA A 118 -6.16 4.48 12.50
C ALA A 118 -6.52 5.69 11.62
N ASP A 119 -7.45 6.54 12.07
CA ASP A 119 -7.89 7.73 11.36
C ASP A 119 -6.82 8.81 11.30
N ASN A 120 -6.03 8.98 12.36
CA ASN A 120 -4.88 9.89 12.35
C ASN A 120 -3.80 9.43 11.36
N LEU A 121 -3.49 8.13 11.33
CA LEU A 121 -2.55 7.57 10.33
C LEU A 121 -3.08 7.74 8.92
N LYS A 122 -4.39 7.51 8.72
CA LYS A 122 -5.06 7.72 7.44
C LYS A 122 -4.88 9.15 6.97
N GLN A 123 -5.29 10.13 7.78
CA GLN A 123 -5.17 11.54 7.42
C GLN A 123 -3.72 11.93 7.09
N TYR A 124 -2.75 11.42 7.85
CA TYR A 124 -1.34 11.65 7.61
C TYR A 124 -0.89 11.13 6.24
N VAL A 125 -1.23 9.88 5.91
CA VAL A 125 -0.87 9.25 4.62
C VAL A 125 -1.55 9.97 3.45
N GLU A 126 -2.84 10.29 3.57
CA GLU A 126 -3.58 11.03 2.53
C GLU A 126 -2.96 12.41 2.27
N GLN A 127 -2.50 13.10 3.32
CA GLN A 127 -1.79 14.38 3.18
C GLN A 127 -0.44 14.24 2.47
N LEU A 128 0.28 13.14 2.68
CA LEU A 128 1.52 12.87 1.94
C LEU A 128 1.24 12.72 0.45
N TYR A 129 0.23 11.94 0.07
CA TYR A 129 -0.14 11.78 -1.34
C TYR A 129 -0.64 13.07 -1.99
N LYS A 130 -1.40 13.90 -1.27
CA LYS A 130 -1.84 15.22 -1.75
C LYS A 130 -0.70 16.15 -2.17
N ARG A 131 0.47 16.06 -1.53
CA ARG A 131 1.66 16.85 -1.92
C ARG A 131 2.20 16.47 -3.31
N HIS A 132 1.85 15.27 -3.77
CA HIS A 132 2.28 14.71 -5.04
C HIS A 132 1.16 14.66 -6.08
N GLU A 133 -0.01 15.22 -5.77
CA GLU A 133 -1.05 15.41 -6.78
C GLU A 133 -0.50 16.40 -7.82
N SER A 134 -0.53 16.00 -9.09
CA SER A 134 -0.20 16.89 -10.18
C SER A 134 -1.10 18.12 -10.06
N GLN A 135 -0.51 19.30 -9.89
CA GLN A 135 -1.25 20.54 -10.12
C GLN A 135 -1.75 20.47 -11.56
N GLU A 136 -3.05 20.21 -11.74
CA GLU A 136 -3.70 20.47 -13.01
C GLU A 136 -3.45 21.96 -13.30
N ILE A 137 -2.53 22.24 -14.22
CA ILE A 137 -2.38 23.56 -14.80
C ILE A 137 -3.79 23.88 -15.32
N PRO A 138 -4.45 24.96 -14.85
CA PRO A 138 -5.74 25.33 -15.39
C PRO A 138 -5.56 25.50 -16.89
N VAL A 139 -6.20 24.62 -17.68
CA VAL A 139 -6.26 24.77 -19.12
C VAL A 139 -6.95 26.11 -19.35
N ALA A 140 -6.16 27.13 -19.70
CA ALA A 140 -6.68 28.41 -20.11
C ALA A 140 -7.74 28.15 -21.20
N PRO A 141 -8.92 28.79 -21.14
CA PRO A 141 -9.94 28.55 -22.14
C PRO A 141 -9.34 28.88 -23.51
N VAL A 142 -9.29 27.86 -24.38
CA VAL A 142 -8.91 28.02 -25.78
C VAL A 142 -10.03 28.79 -26.46
N SER A 143 -9.94 30.11 -26.43
CA SER A 143 -10.77 30.99 -27.27
C SER A 143 -10.22 31.00 -28.69
N GLU A 144 -11.08 30.52 -29.58
CA GLU A 144 -11.22 30.89 -31.00
C GLU A 144 -10.15 30.43 -32.00
N ILE A 145 -10.51 29.30 -32.64
CA ILE A 145 -10.46 29.03 -34.08
C ILE A 145 -9.93 30.20 -34.93
N GLN A 146 -8.70 30.06 -35.44
CA GLN A 146 -8.32 30.66 -36.73
C GLN A 146 -8.05 29.54 -37.73
N ASN A 147 -9.07 29.30 -38.57
CA ASN A 147 -8.97 28.61 -39.85
C ASN A 147 -8.02 29.38 -40.75
N TYR A 148 -6.90 28.79 -41.17
CA TYR A 148 -6.28 29.08 -42.48
C TYR A 148 -5.38 27.91 -42.91
N GLY A 149 -5.73 27.28 -44.03
CA GLY A 149 -4.76 26.79 -45.01
C GLY A 149 -4.41 25.30 -45.03
N GLN A 150 -5.01 24.59 -45.99
CA GLN A 150 -4.60 23.32 -46.59
C GLN A 150 -3.07 23.12 -46.77
N ASP A 151 -2.57 21.92 -46.48
CA ASP A 151 -2.08 20.97 -47.50
C ASP A 151 -1.64 19.62 -46.87
N GLU A 152 -2.18 18.52 -47.40
CA GLU A 152 -1.71 17.12 -47.26
C GLU A 152 -0.95 16.76 -48.57
N PRO A 153 -0.36 15.55 -48.80
CA PRO A 153 -0.08 14.38 -47.96
C PRO A 153 1.32 13.72 -48.21
N ASN A 154 1.75 12.76 -47.38
CA ASN A 154 2.12 11.37 -47.79
C ASN A 154 2.94 10.54 -46.76
N LYS A 155 2.44 9.30 -46.55
CA LYS A 155 3.12 7.97 -46.45
C LYS A 155 4.36 7.77 -45.56
N ALA A 156 4.30 6.78 -44.65
CA ALA A 156 4.77 5.41 -44.94
C ALA A 156 4.61 4.43 -43.75
N HIS A 157 4.02 3.27 -44.09
CA HIS A 157 4.28 1.88 -43.68
C HIS A 157 4.13 1.34 -42.24
N SER A 158 3.21 0.38 -42.17
CA SER A 158 3.00 -0.71 -41.22
C SER A 158 4.18 -1.67 -41.09
N THR A 159 4.31 -2.31 -39.91
CA THR A 159 4.65 -3.74 -39.83
C THR A 159 3.95 -4.35 -38.61
N GLU A 160 3.05 -5.30 -38.87
CA GLU A 160 2.60 -6.31 -37.91
C GLU A 160 3.75 -7.27 -37.57
N SER A 161 3.84 -7.73 -36.32
CA SER A 161 4.20 -9.13 -36.11
C SER A 161 3.38 -9.73 -34.97
N GLN A 162 2.68 -10.79 -35.33
CA GLN A 162 1.87 -11.66 -34.50
C GLN A 162 2.79 -12.85 -34.09
N SER A 163 2.82 -13.22 -32.81
CA SER A 163 3.07 -14.62 -32.45
C SER A 163 2.30 -15.00 -31.18
N ASP A 164 1.18 -15.66 -31.43
CA ASP A 164 0.39 -16.51 -30.54
C ASP A 164 1.27 -17.73 -30.14
N THR A 165 1.38 -18.22 -28.90
CA THR A 165 0.42 -19.15 -28.27
C THR A 165 0.99 -19.67 -26.94
N GLY A 166 0.11 -19.93 -25.96
CA GLY A 166 0.22 -21.14 -25.12
C GLY A 166 0.43 -21.00 -23.60
N LYS A 167 -0.65 -20.76 -22.85
CA LYS A 167 -1.24 -21.65 -21.80
C LYS A 167 -2.02 -20.84 -20.75
N LYS A 168 -3.35 -20.88 -20.86
CA LYS A 168 -4.32 -20.36 -19.91
C LYS A 168 -4.59 -21.39 -18.81
N PHE A 169 -3.97 -21.26 -17.64
CA PHE A 169 -4.41 -21.82 -16.35
C PHE A 169 -3.66 -20.94 -15.32
N TYR A 170 -4.22 -20.11 -14.44
CA TYR A 170 -5.42 -20.17 -13.61
C TYR A 170 -5.96 -18.73 -13.45
N LYS A 171 -7.02 -18.36 -14.15
CA LYS A 171 -7.77 -17.11 -13.91
C LYS A 171 -9.13 -17.47 -13.35
N ASN A 172 -9.18 -17.88 -12.08
CA ASN A 172 -10.44 -17.95 -11.37
C ASN A 172 -10.28 -17.31 -9.98
N PRO A 173 -10.81 -16.08 -9.76
CA PRO A 173 -10.67 -15.37 -8.49
C PRO A 173 -11.29 -16.12 -7.29
N VAL A 174 -12.21 -17.06 -7.56
CA VAL A 174 -12.81 -17.95 -6.55
C VAL A 174 -11.78 -18.91 -5.93
N PHE A 175 -10.76 -19.33 -6.70
CA PHE A 175 -9.73 -20.24 -6.19
C PHE A 175 -8.81 -19.55 -5.18
N TRP A 176 -8.51 -18.26 -5.41
CA TRP A 176 -7.71 -17.45 -4.49
C TRP A 176 -8.48 -17.09 -3.21
N ALA A 177 -9.77 -16.77 -3.33
CA ALA A 177 -10.62 -16.54 -2.16
C ALA A 177 -10.73 -17.78 -1.26
N ALA A 178 -10.85 -18.97 -1.84
CA ALA A 178 -10.88 -20.22 -1.08
C ALA A 178 -9.53 -20.54 -0.40
N ALA A 179 -8.40 -20.28 -1.08
CA ALA A 179 -7.07 -20.49 -0.51
C ALA A 179 -6.79 -19.56 0.68
N ILE A 180 -7.22 -18.29 0.60
CA ILE A 180 -7.05 -17.33 1.68
C ILE A 180 -7.85 -17.78 2.91
N VAL A 181 -9.12 -18.16 2.75
CA VAL A 181 -9.95 -18.65 3.86
C VAL A 181 -9.34 -19.89 4.52
N ILE A 182 -8.78 -20.82 3.74
CA ILE A 182 -8.14 -22.03 4.26
C ILE A 182 -6.87 -21.67 5.06
N VAL A 183 -6.04 -20.75 4.59
CA VAL A 183 -4.83 -20.29 5.30
C VAL A 183 -5.20 -19.54 6.59
N THR A 184 -6.24 -18.71 6.58
CA THR A 184 -6.68 -17.99 7.77
C THR A 184 -7.24 -18.92 8.85
N VAL A 185 -8.01 -19.94 8.45
CA VAL A 185 -8.54 -20.95 9.38
C VAL A 185 -7.41 -21.83 9.93
N LEU A 186 -6.41 -22.18 9.13
CA LEU A 186 -5.23 -22.93 9.58
C LEU A 186 -4.38 -22.14 10.57
N LEU A 187 -4.13 -20.85 10.32
CA LEU A 187 -3.39 -20.00 11.24
C LEU A 187 -4.14 -19.81 12.57
N TRP A 188 -5.47 -19.62 12.51
CA TRP A 188 -6.30 -19.54 13.72
C TRP A 188 -6.35 -20.86 14.51
N ALA A 189 -6.39 -22.00 13.83
CA ALA A 189 -6.37 -23.32 14.46
C ALA A 189 -5.01 -23.63 15.11
N ILE A 190 -3.91 -23.26 14.46
CA ILE A 190 -2.55 -23.40 14.99
C ILE A 190 -2.37 -22.54 16.26
N ASP A 191 -2.84 -21.29 16.22
CA ASP A 191 -2.78 -20.37 17.36
C ASP A 191 -3.56 -20.93 18.57
N ARG A 192 -4.75 -21.51 18.34
CA ARG A 192 -5.57 -22.11 19.40
C ARG A 192 -5.08 -23.45 19.94
N PHE A 193 -4.45 -24.30 19.12
CA PHE A 193 -4.05 -25.65 19.55
C PHE A 193 -2.59 -25.75 20.00
N ILE A 194 -1.69 -24.89 19.50
CA ILE A 194 -0.27 -24.93 19.85
C ILE A 194 0.08 -23.92 20.95
N LEU A 195 -0.53 -22.73 20.95
CA LEU A 195 -0.26 -21.69 21.94
C LEU A 195 -1.32 -21.63 23.08
N GLY A 196 -2.34 -22.48 23.00
CA GLY A 196 -3.39 -22.63 24.03
C GLY A 196 -3.10 -23.67 25.12
N LYS A 197 -1.83 -23.97 25.41
CA LYS A 197 -1.42 -24.75 26.59
C LYS A 197 -0.72 -23.86 27.62
#